data_AF-A0A7W0NXV7-F1
#
_entry.id   AF-A0A7W0NXV7-F1
#
_cell.length_a   1.000
_cell.length_b   1.000
_cell.length_c   1.000
_cell.angle_alpha   90.00
_cell.angle_beta   90.00
_cell.angle_gamma   90.00
#
_symmetry.space_group_name_H-M   'P 1'
#
loop_
_entity.id
_entity.type
_entity.pdbx_description
1 polymer ?
#
loop_
_entity_poly.entity_id
_entity_poly.type
_entity_poly.pdbx_seq_one_letter_code
_entity_poly.pdbx_strand_id
1 'polypeptide(L)'
;GKVKIPLGYGYLIHQAKGPGDMGSLVSHGCVRVMQADLYDLAEKIVAARSLEVTPAQIATVKRNKKTLIAKLTPTVPVEITYDTIVVENGRLNIYPDVYNYKRNTVENVRKELKSSDIEDDALTNASIKKMIAAAAGKRKFVVGTKFIEAGRGFENGQVVTVVGSRAIPKRPTARRTRS
;
A
#
# COMPACT_ATOMS: atom_id res chain seq x y z
N GLY A 1 -9.51 4.78 16.76
CA GLY A 1 -9.63 3.45 16.14
C GLY A 1 -9.65 2.38 17.21
N LYS A 2 -10.24 1.22 16.90
CA LYS A 2 -10.32 0.03 17.77
C LYS A 2 -9.00 -0.74 17.89
N VAL A 3 -8.11 -0.57 16.92
CA VAL A 3 -6.79 -1.21 16.88
C VAL A 3 -5.71 -0.16 16.65
N LYS A 4 -4.58 -0.33 17.35
CA LYS A 4 -3.37 0.48 17.25
C LYS A 4 -2.16 -0.43 17.44
N ILE A 5 -1.13 -0.26 16.62
CA ILE A 5 0.16 -0.94 16.72
C ILE A 5 1.22 0.14 16.91
N PRO A 6 1.77 0.32 18.13
CA PRO A 6 2.86 1.26 18.36
C PRO A 6 4.13 0.81 17.65
N LEU A 7 4.83 1.74 16.99
CA LEU A 7 6.13 1.50 16.33
C LEU A 7 7.32 2.05 17.15
N GLY A 8 7.04 2.68 18.29
CA GLY A 8 8.02 3.48 19.03
C GLY A 8 8.04 4.94 18.57
N TYR A 9 8.73 5.80 19.33
CA TYR A 9 8.94 7.22 19.01
C TYR A 9 7.67 8.03 18.68
N GLY A 10 6.51 7.62 19.20
CA GLY A 10 5.22 8.28 18.95
C GLY A 10 4.54 7.90 17.63
N TYR A 11 5.13 7.03 16.79
CA TYR A 11 4.54 6.55 15.55
C TYR A 11 3.63 5.34 15.77
N LEU A 12 2.54 5.27 15.01
CA LEU A 12 1.58 4.17 15.08
C LEU A 12 1.11 3.73 13.70
N ILE A 13 0.84 2.43 13.55
CA ILE A 13 -0.12 1.93 12.57
C ILE A 13 -1.48 1.89 13.26
N HIS A 14 -2.47 2.61 12.76
CA HIS A 14 -3.77 2.67 13.41
C HIS A 14 -4.94 2.71 12.43
N GLN A 15 -6.12 2.36 12.95
CA GLN A 15 -7.33 2.35 12.15
C GLN A 15 -7.65 3.76 11.60
N ALA A 16 -7.90 3.82 10.30
CA ALA A 16 -8.49 4.95 9.57
C ALA A 16 -9.94 5.19 9.99
N LYS A 17 -10.43 6.44 9.90
CA LYS A 17 -11.85 6.75 10.16
C LYS A 17 -12.78 6.16 9.09
N GLY A 18 -12.30 6.06 7.86
CA GLY A 18 -13.01 5.50 6.71
C GLY A 18 -12.19 5.62 5.43
N PRO A 19 -12.73 5.22 4.27
CA PRO A 19 -11.98 5.18 3.02
C PRO A 19 -11.40 6.52 2.57
N GLY A 20 -12.09 7.65 2.84
CA GLY A 20 -11.61 8.99 2.49
C GLY A 20 -10.36 9.44 3.27
N ASP A 21 -10.02 8.71 4.33
CA ASP A 21 -8.88 8.95 5.22
C ASP A 21 -7.61 8.17 4.77
N MET A 22 -7.73 7.41 3.67
CA MET A 22 -6.64 6.61 3.11
C MET A 22 -5.90 7.38 2.01
N GLY A 23 -4.59 7.17 1.90
CA GLY A 23 -3.77 7.72 0.80
C GLY A 23 -3.59 9.23 0.85
N SER A 24 -3.85 9.84 1.99
CA SER A 24 -3.55 11.25 2.27
C SER A 24 -2.35 11.34 3.21
N LEU A 25 -1.62 12.45 3.10
CA LEU A 25 -0.66 12.85 4.13
C LEU A 25 -1.38 13.00 5.47
N VAL A 26 -0.79 12.45 6.52
CA VAL A 26 -1.33 12.58 7.89
C VAL A 26 -0.30 13.24 8.78
N SER A 27 -0.77 13.97 9.78
CA SER A 27 0.12 14.61 10.73
C SER A 27 0.84 13.57 11.60
N HIS A 28 2.10 13.85 11.94
CA HIS A 28 2.93 13.06 12.86
C HIS A 28 3.36 11.65 12.37
N GLY A 29 3.32 11.38 11.06
CA GLY A 29 3.95 10.18 10.46
C GLY A 29 3.28 8.84 10.80
N CYS A 30 2.08 8.85 11.39
CA CYS A 30 1.31 7.62 11.61
C CYS A 30 0.86 7.00 10.27
N VAL A 31 0.65 5.69 10.26
CA VAL A 31 0.12 4.97 9.09
C VAL A 31 -1.32 4.59 9.34
N ARG A 32 -2.24 5.05 8.49
CA ARG A 32 -3.67 4.73 8.58
C ARG A 32 -4.01 3.52 7.72
N VAL A 33 -4.70 2.57 8.33
CA VAL A 33 -5.11 1.31 7.68
C VAL A 33 -6.60 1.09 7.91
N MET A 34 -7.29 0.52 6.92
CA MET A 34 -8.70 0.15 7.08
C MET A 34 -8.87 -0.85 8.22
N GLN A 35 -9.98 -0.73 8.97
CA GLN A 35 -10.21 -1.56 10.16
C GLN A 35 -10.09 -3.06 9.88
N ALA A 36 -10.65 -3.53 8.75
CA ALA A 36 -10.59 -4.95 8.38
C ALA A 36 -9.15 -5.42 8.16
N ASP A 37 -8.35 -4.64 7.39
CA ASP A 37 -6.95 -4.97 7.09
C ASP A 37 -6.06 -4.89 8.33
N LEU A 38 -6.34 -3.94 9.24
CA LEU A 38 -5.60 -3.82 10.48
C LEU A 38 -5.90 -4.99 11.45
N TYR A 39 -7.13 -5.52 11.45
CA TYR A 39 -7.44 -6.74 12.19
C TYR A 39 -6.79 -7.97 11.56
N ASP A 40 -6.84 -8.11 10.23
CA ASP A 40 -6.17 -9.19 9.50
C ASP A 40 -4.66 -9.20 9.79
N LEU A 41 -4.01 -8.03 9.74
CA LEU A 41 -2.60 -7.87 10.11
C LEU A 41 -2.35 -8.28 11.57
N ALA A 42 -3.16 -7.78 12.52
CA ALA A 42 -2.99 -8.08 13.93
C ALA A 42 -3.14 -9.59 14.23
N GLU A 43 -4.13 -10.26 13.62
CA GLU A 43 -4.35 -11.70 13.76
C GLU A 43 -3.20 -12.50 13.17
N LYS A 44 -2.70 -12.11 11.99
CA LYS A 44 -1.51 -12.74 11.38
C LYS A 44 -0.27 -12.60 12.25
N ILE A 45 -0.04 -11.43 12.87
CA ILE A 45 1.08 -11.22 13.80
C ILE A 45 0.93 -12.11 15.03
N VAL A 46 -0.26 -12.14 15.65
CA VAL A 46 -0.55 -12.98 16.82
C VAL A 46 -0.28 -14.45 16.51
N ALA A 47 -0.78 -14.94 15.37
CA ALA A 47 -0.58 -16.31 14.94
C ALA A 47 0.90 -16.63 14.63
N ALA A 48 1.56 -15.79 13.83
CA ALA A 48 2.96 -16.00 13.43
C ALA A 48 3.96 -15.91 14.60
N ARG A 49 3.60 -15.21 15.68
CA ARG A 49 4.41 -15.06 16.89
C ARG A 49 3.97 -15.95 18.05
N SER A 50 2.93 -16.77 17.86
CA SER A 50 2.36 -17.64 18.89
C SER A 50 2.10 -16.90 20.22
N LEU A 51 1.55 -15.69 20.14
CA LEU A 51 1.32 -14.87 21.33
C LEU A 51 0.25 -15.49 22.23
N GLU A 52 0.30 -15.17 23.52
CA GLU A 52 -0.70 -15.54 24.53
C GLU A 52 -2.02 -14.76 24.39
N VAL A 53 -2.49 -14.61 23.16
CA VAL A 53 -3.75 -13.98 22.79
C VAL A 53 -4.49 -14.91 21.86
N THR A 54 -5.64 -15.39 22.31
CA THR A 54 -6.48 -16.32 21.56
C THR A 54 -7.39 -15.59 20.56
N PRO A 55 -7.77 -16.25 19.45
CA PRO A 55 -8.78 -15.72 18.53
C PRO A 55 -10.11 -15.36 19.22
N ALA A 56 -10.51 -16.12 20.25
CA ALA A 56 -11.72 -15.85 21.04
C ALA A 56 -11.64 -14.55 21.84
N GLN A 57 -10.48 -14.25 22.44
CA GLN A 57 -10.23 -12.97 23.11
C GLN A 57 -10.30 -11.81 22.11
N ILE A 58 -9.68 -11.95 20.94
CA ILE A 58 -9.75 -10.94 19.86
C ILE A 58 -11.20 -10.70 19.42
N ALA A 59 -11.96 -11.77 19.15
CA ALA A 59 -13.36 -11.68 18.76
C ALA A 59 -14.25 -11.04 19.84
N THR A 60 -13.89 -11.20 21.10
CA THR A 60 -14.60 -10.58 22.23
C THR A 60 -14.32 -9.08 22.29
N VAL A 61 -13.06 -8.65 22.23
CA VAL A 61 -12.72 -7.21 22.32
C VAL A 61 -13.13 -6.41 21.08
N LYS A 62 -13.25 -7.05 19.91
CA LYS A 62 -13.89 -6.46 18.73
C LYS A 62 -15.30 -5.92 19.02
N ARG A 63 -16.04 -6.58 19.92
CA ARG A 63 -17.45 -6.29 20.23
C ARG A 63 -17.66 -5.38 21.44
N ASN A 64 -16.61 -5.07 22.21
CA ASN A 64 -16.74 -4.26 23.42
C ASN A 64 -15.70 -3.11 23.47
N LYS A 65 -15.56 -2.47 24.63
CA LYS A 65 -14.62 -1.36 24.88
C LYS A 65 -13.39 -1.79 25.70
N LYS A 66 -13.26 -3.07 26.06
CA LYS A 66 -12.11 -3.57 26.81
C LYS A 66 -10.88 -3.59 25.90
N THR A 67 -9.76 -3.13 26.42
CA THR A 67 -8.47 -3.17 25.74
C THR A 67 -7.82 -4.53 25.96
N LEU A 68 -7.36 -5.17 24.89
CA LEU A 68 -6.51 -6.34 24.91
C LEU A 68 -5.13 -5.93 24.41
N ILE A 69 -4.10 -6.26 25.18
CA ILE A 69 -2.72 -5.93 24.84
C ILE A 69 -2.02 -7.23 24.45
N ALA A 70 -1.51 -7.29 23.22
CA ALA A 70 -0.64 -8.36 22.75
C ALA A 70 0.80 -7.85 22.75
N LYS A 71 1.64 -8.33 23.68
CA LYS A 71 3.04 -7.91 23.78
C LYS A 71 3.91 -8.70 22.80
N LEU A 72 4.66 -8.01 21.96
CA LEU A 72 5.61 -8.61 21.03
C LEU A 72 6.98 -8.69 21.71
N THR A 73 7.37 -9.89 22.13
CA THR A 73 8.72 -10.18 22.68
C THR A 73 9.29 -11.40 21.97
N PRO A 74 10.37 -11.26 21.17
CA PRO A 74 11.06 -10.02 20.83
C PRO A 74 10.21 -9.08 19.94
N THR A 75 10.65 -7.82 19.82
CA THR A 75 9.98 -6.85 18.94
C THR A 75 10.04 -7.27 17.47
N VAL A 76 9.06 -6.81 16.70
CA VAL A 76 9.05 -7.00 15.23
C VAL A 76 9.69 -5.76 14.61
N PRO A 77 10.78 -5.89 13.83
CA PRO A 77 11.36 -4.75 13.14
C PRO A 77 10.40 -4.24 12.07
N VAL A 78 10.31 -2.91 11.94
CA VAL A 78 9.50 -2.24 10.93
C VAL A 78 10.39 -1.25 10.20
N GLU A 79 10.47 -1.39 8.89
CA GLU A 79 11.13 -0.45 7.99
C GLU A 79 10.08 0.34 7.22
N ILE A 80 10.27 1.65 7.11
CA ILE A 80 9.42 2.55 6.33
C ILE A 80 10.30 3.17 5.26
N THR A 81 10.11 2.76 4.02
CA THR A 81 10.82 3.32 2.85
C THR A 81 9.93 4.29 2.10
N TYR A 82 10.56 5.12 1.26
CA TYR A 82 9.88 6.08 0.39
C TYR A 82 10.36 5.90 -1.05
N ASP A 83 9.81 4.87 -1.68
CA ASP A 83 10.13 4.49 -3.04
C ASP A 83 9.01 4.96 -3.96
N THR A 84 9.36 5.86 -4.87
CA THR A 84 8.41 6.51 -5.78
C THR A 84 8.45 5.90 -7.18
N ILE A 85 9.43 5.06 -7.45
CA ILE A 85 9.61 4.33 -8.71
C ILE A 85 9.97 2.91 -8.29
N VAL A 86 9.14 1.94 -8.66
CA VAL A 86 9.29 0.54 -8.24
C VAL A 86 8.91 -0.39 -9.38
N VAL A 87 9.78 -1.34 -9.72
CA VAL A 87 9.42 -2.49 -10.55
C VAL A 87 9.00 -3.64 -9.66
N GLU A 88 7.75 -4.09 -9.81
CA GLU A 88 7.20 -5.19 -9.03
C GLU A 88 6.19 -5.98 -9.87
N ASN A 89 6.19 -7.31 -9.75
CA ASN A 89 5.23 -8.18 -10.43
C ASN A 89 5.16 -7.93 -11.95
N GLY A 90 6.32 -7.70 -12.59
CA GLY A 90 6.43 -7.44 -14.04
C GLY A 90 5.87 -6.08 -14.47
N ARG A 91 5.74 -5.11 -13.56
CA ARG A 91 5.21 -3.77 -13.85
C ARG A 91 6.08 -2.70 -13.21
N LEU A 92 6.37 -1.64 -13.97
CA LEU A 92 6.88 -0.39 -13.43
C LEU A 92 5.72 0.40 -12.83
N ASN A 93 5.88 0.85 -11.59
CA ASN A 93 4.97 1.74 -10.88
C ASN A 93 5.71 3.05 -10.59
N ILE A 94 5.18 4.18 -11.06
CA ILE A 94 5.66 5.51 -10.69
C ILE A 94 4.60 6.19 -9.84
N TYR A 95 4.90 6.38 -8.57
CA TYR A 95 4.08 7.05 -7.56
C TYR A 95 4.37 8.56 -7.54
N PRO A 96 3.40 9.39 -7.13
CA PRO A 96 3.63 10.83 -7.00
C PRO A 96 4.65 11.11 -5.89
N ASP A 97 5.60 12.00 -6.15
CA ASP A 97 6.58 12.46 -5.15
C ASP A 97 5.94 13.49 -4.18
N VAL A 98 5.11 12.99 -3.26
CA VAL A 98 4.33 13.81 -2.31
C VAL A 98 5.16 14.59 -1.30
N TYR A 99 6.41 14.19 -1.05
CA TYR A 99 7.36 14.93 -0.20
C TYR A 99 8.29 15.85 -0.97
N ASN A 100 8.17 15.88 -2.31
CA ASN A 100 8.97 16.74 -3.19
C ASN A 100 10.49 16.57 -2.98
N TYR A 101 10.93 15.33 -2.71
CA TYR A 101 12.34 14.97 -2.57
C TYR A 101 13.07 14.84 -3.92
N LYS A 102 12.39 15.22 -5.01
CA LYS A 102 12.89 15.17 -6.38
C LYS A 102 13.30 13.75 -6.77
N ARG A 103 12.54 12.75 -6.32
CA ARG A 103 12.81 11.33 -6.60
C ARG A 103 12.38 10.92 -8.00
N ASN A 104 11.34 11.54 -8.55
CA ASN A 104 10.83 11.23 -9.89
C ASN A 104 11.62 11.93 -10.99
N THR A 105 12.79 11.41 -11.31
CA THR A 105 13.66 11.88 -12.41
C THR A 105 13.79 10.80 -13.49
N VAL A 106 14.18 11.23 -14.70
CA VAL A 106 14.46 10.28 -15.80
C VAL A 106 15.55 9.30 -15.37
N GLU A 107 16.62 9.80 -14.76
CA GLU A 107 17.74 9.00 -14.27
C GLU A 107 17.30 7.92 -13.27
N ASN A 108 16.46 8.27 -12.29
CA ASN A 108 16.00 7.30 -11.30
C ASN A 108 15.05 6.26 -11.89
N VAL A 109 14.26 6.60 -12.91
CA VAL A 109 13.46 5.61 -13.65
C VAL A 109 14.36 4.61 -14.35
N ARG A 110 15.37 5.08 -15.08
CA ARG A 110 16.32 4.18 -15.75
C ARG A 110 17.10 3.32 -14.76
N LYS A 111 17.52 3.91 -13.63
CA LYS A 111 18.23 3.20 -12.57
C LYS A 111 17.40 2.04 -12.01
N GLU A 112 16.12 2.27 -11.71
CA GLU A 112 15.21 1.24 -11.21
C GLU A 112 14.96 0.13 -12.24
N LEU A 113 14.79 0.49 -13.51
CA LEU A 113 14.64 -0.48 -14.61
C LEU A 113 15.89 -1.36 -14.73
N LYS A 114 17.06 -0.75 -14.74
CA LYS A 114 18.35 -1.45 -14.82
C LYS A 114 18.60 -2.35 -13.60
N SER A 115 18.30 -1.89 -12.38
CA SER A 115 18.44 -2.74 -11.18
C SER A 115 17.45 -3.89 -11.12
N SER A 116 16.44 -3.87 -12.00
CA SER A 116 15.42 -4.91 -12.14
C SER A 116 15.61 -5.73 -13.43
N ASP A 117 16.79 -5.63 -14.06
CA ASP A 117 17.15 -6.33 -15.31
C ASP A 117 16.16 -6.08 -16.46
N ILE A 118 15.61 -4.86 -16.55
CA ILE A 118 14.72 -4.43 -17.64
C ILE A 118 15.46 -3.51 -18.59
N GLU A 119 15.53 -3.91 -19.86
CA GLU A 119 16.12 -3.08 -20.92
C GLU A 119 15.22 -1.90 -21.29
N ASP A 120 15.81 -0.71 -21.41
CA ASP A 120 15.08 0.55 -21.62
C ASP A 120 15.65 1.41 -22.77
N ASP A 121 16.49 0.83 -23.63
CA ASP A 121 17.09 1.48 -24.80
C ASP A 121 16.04 2.02 -25.78
N ALA A 122 14.93 1.30 -25.94
CA ALA A 122 13.82 1.70 -26.78
C ALA A 122 12.96 2.82 -26.16
N LEU A 123 13.14 3.13 -24.87
CA LEU A 123 12.36 4.12 -24.17
C LEU A 123 13.02 5.50 -24.23
N THR A 124 12.34 6.47 -24.83
CA THR A 124 12.88 7.84 -24.94
C THR A 124 12.77 8.62 -23.63
N ASN A 125 13.67 9.57 -23.41
CA ASN A 125 13.58 10.49 -22.27
C ASN A 125 12.28 11.32 -22.26
N ALA A 126 11.73 11.61 -23.44
CA ALA A 126 10.44 12.30 -23.56
C ALA A 126 9.29 11.43 -23.07
N SER A 127 9.29 10.14 -23.41
CA SER A 127 8.29 9.17 -22.91
C SER A 127 8.39 9.04 -21.39
N ILE A 128 9.59 8.89 -20.82
CA ILE A 128 9.79 8.82 -19.36
C ILE A 128 9.25 10.07 -18.66
N LYS A 129 9.54 11.27 -19.19
CA LYS A 129 9.01 12.53 -18.65
C LYS A 129 7.48 12.55 -18.64
N LYS A 130 6.82 12.03 -19.68
CA LYS A 130 5.36 11.91 -19.72
C LYS A 130 4.83 10.90 -18.68
N MET A 131 5.50 9.76 -18.51
CA MET A 131 5.15 8.76 -17.49
C MET A 131 5.24 9.35 -16.07
N ILE A 132 6.32 10.11 -15.79
CA ILE A 132 6.51 10.84 -14.53
C ILE A 132 5.41 11.89 -14.34
N ALA A 133 5.13 12.71 -15.36
CA ALA A 133 4.12 13.76 -15.26
C ALA A 133 2.69 13.19 -15.04
N ALA A 134 2.43 11.99 -15.54
CA ALA A 134 1.16 11.30 -15.33
C ALA A 134 0.98 10.82 -13.87
N ALA A 135 2.08 10.61 -13.13
CA ALA A 135 2.08 10.26 -11.71
C ALA A 135 2.00 11.52 -10.83
N ALA A 136 0.78 12.04 -10.66
CA ALA A 136 0.53 13.28 -9.91
C ALA A 136 -0.69 13.20 -8.98
N GLY A 137 -0.64 13.97 -7.90
CA GLY A 137 -1.72 14.05 -6.90
C GLY A 137 -1.90 12.71 -6.18
N LYS A 138 -3.09 12.10 -6.33
CA LYS A 138 -3.41 10.77 -5.75
C LYS A 138 -3.30 9.63 -6.75
N ARG A 139 -2.63 9.87 -7.89
CA ARG A 139 -2.55 8.91 -8.99
C ARG A 139 -1.10 8.48 -9.24
N LYS A 140 -0.93 7.22 -9.58
CA LYS A 140 0.32 6.63 -10.04
C LYS A 140 0.22 6.24 -11.51
N PHE A 141 1.35 6.23 -12.20
CA PHE A 141 1.47 5.64 -13.53
C PHE A 141 1.95 4.20 -13.42
N VAL A 142 1.36 3.30 -14.20
CA VAL A 142 1.70 1.87 -14.18
C VAL A 142 1.80 1.34 -15.60
N VAL A 143 2.87 0.62 -15.92
CA VAL A 143 3.02 -0.06 -17.21
C VAL A 143 3.72 -1.41 -17.02
N GLY A 144 3.36 -2.41 -17.85
CA GLY A 144 4.06 -3.70 -17.86
C GLY A 144 5.47 -3.55 -18.45
N THR A 145 6.45 -4.23 -17.87
CA THR A 145 7.87 -4.13 -18.28
C THR A 145 8.08 -4.55 -19.74
N LYS A 146 7.33 -5.55 -20.23
CA LYS A 146 7.34 -5.96 -21.64
C LYS A 146 7.04 -4.84 -22.65
N PHE A 147 6.22 -3.86 -22.25
CA PHE A 147 5.93 -2.71 -23.11
C PHE A 147 7.05 -1.67 -23.06
N ILE A 148 7.80 -1.61 -21.95
CA ILE A 148 8.98 -0.75 -21.81
C ILE A 148 10.08 -1.24 -22.74
N GLU A 149 10.40 -2.53 -22.71
CA GLU A 149 11.42 -3.16 -23.57
C GLU A 149 11.08 -2.98 -25.06
N ALA A 150 9.78 -2.98 -25.40
CA ALA A 150 9.30 -2.71 -26.75
C ALA A 150 9.23 -1.22 -27.13
N GLY A 151 9.67 -0.30 -26.25
CA GLY A 151 9.62 1.16 -26.46
C GLY A 151 8.23 1.79 -26.37
N ARG A 152 7.21 1.03 -25.98
CA ARG A 152 5.79 1.44 -25.89
C ARG A 152 5.33 1.70 -24.45
N GLY A 153 6.27 2.04 -23.57
CA GLY A 153 6.03 2.18 -22.13
C GLY A 153 5.03 3.27 -21.77
N PHE A 154 4.90 4.32 -22.58
CA PHE A 154 3.92 5.37 -22.33
C PHE A 154 2.55 5.03 -22.90
N GLU A 155 2.51 4.57 -24.15
CA GLU A 155 1.29 4.27 -24.92
C GLU A 155 0.46 3.15 -24.28
N ASN A 156 1.13 2.17 -23.68
CA ASN A 156 0.49 1.03 -23.03
C ASN A 156 0.39 1.16 -21.50
N GLY A 157 0.83 2.28 -20.94
CA GLY A 157 0.69 2.55 -19.52
C GLY A 157 -0.67 3.10 -19.14
N GLN A 158 -0.97 3.03 -17.85
CA GLN A 158 -2.26 3.43 -17.28
C GLN A 158 -2.05 4.30 -16.04
N VAL A 159 -2.89 5.31 -15.89
CA VAL A 159 -2.96 6.11 -14.67
C VAL A 159 -4.03 5.53 -13.76
N VAL A 160 -3.64 5.14 -12.55
CA VAL A 160 -4.54 4.55 -11.55
C VAL A 160 -4.42 5.28 -10.22
N THR A 161 -5.41 5.16 -9.33
CA THR A 161 -5.33 5.74 -7.99
C THR A 161 -4.32 4.96 -7.12
N VAL A 162 -3.56 5.67 -6.29
CA VAL A 162 -2.58 5.05 -5.37
C VAL A 162 -3.27 4.14 -4.36
N VAL A 163 -4.40 4.59 -3.82
CA VAL A 163 -5.29 3.76 -3.02
C VAL A 163 -6.34 3.17 -3.94
N GLY A 164 -6.32 1.84 -4.08
CA GLY A 164 -7.37 1.13 -4.79
C GLY A 164 -8.70 1.24 -4.04
N SER A 165 -9.80 1.43 -4.77
CA SER A 165 -11.13 1.13 -4.28
C SER A 165 -11.23 -0.40 -4.14
N ARG A 166 -11.17 -0.92 -2.91
CA ARG A 166 -11.49 -2.33 -2.68
C ARG A 166 -12.95 -2.53 -3.11
N ALA A 167 -13.20 -3.43 -4.06
CA ALA A 167 -14.56 -3.86 -4.37
C ALA A 167 -15.18 -4.39 -3.08
N ILE A 168 -16.26 -3.76 -2.60
CA ILE A 168 -17.05 -4.28 -1.49
C ILE A 168 -17.62 -5.62 -1.99
N PRO A 169 -17.34 -6.76 -1.33
CA PRO A 169 -17.98 -8.01 -1.70
C PRO A 169 -19.49 -7.81 -1.62
N LYS A 170 -20.20 -7.99 -2.74
CA LYS A 170 -21.67 -7.97 -2.73
C LYS A 170 -22.12 -9.04 -1.74
N ARG A 171 -22.85 -8.63 -0.70
CA ARG A 171 -23.52 -9.56 0.22
C ARG A 171 -24.33 -10.55 -0.64
N PRO A 172 -24.24 -11.87 -0.40
CA PRO A 172 -25.11 -12.82 -1.07
C PRO A 172 -26.55 -12.40 -0.82
N THR A 173 -27.31 -12.19 -1.89
CA THR A 173 -28.74 -11.94 -1.80
C THR A 173 -29.38 -13.13 -1.10
N ALA A 174 -29.93 -12.90 0.09
CA ALA A 174 -30.66 -13.91 0.82
C ALA A 174 -31.81 -14.41 -0.06
N ARG A 175 -31.71 -15.66 -0.53
CA ARG A 175 -32.74 -16.33 -1.30
C ARG A 175 -33.93 -16.53 -0.36
N ARG A 176 -34.96 -15.69 -0.47
CA ARG A 176 -36.26 -15.93 0.18
C ARG A 176 -36.83 -17.22 -0.39
N THR A 177 -36.70 -18.30 0.36
CA THR A 177 -37.57 -19.47 0.22
C THR A 177 -38.97 -19.02 0.61
N ARG A 178 -39.89 -18.98 -0.37
CA ARG A 178 -41.32 -18.93 -0.09
C ARG A 178 -41.77 -20.36 0.18
N SER A 179 -42.24 -20.58 1.40
CA SER A 179 -43.10 -21.68 1.83
C SER A 179 -44.46 -21.58 1.17
#